data_AF-A0A655FZ17-F1
#
_entry.id   AF-A0A655FZ17-F1
#
_cell.length_a   1.000
_cell.length_b   1.000
_cell.length_c   1.000
_cell.angle_alpha   90.00
_cell.angle_beta   90.00
_cell.angle_gamma   90.00
#
_symmetry.space_group_name_H-M   'P 1'
#
loop_
_entity.id
_entity.type
_entity.pdbx_description
1 polymer ?
#
loop_
_entity_poly.entity_id
_entity_poly.type
_entity_poly.pdbx_seq_one_letter_code
_entity_poly.pdbx_strand_id
1 'polypeptide(L)' 'MLGRWPDIRLLAGAPTRHVDRRHRRAHPRCRRHPGPAEAIKTAATGWAAFWDGHLDLDALAVDVTEHLSDLTDDRCARW' A
#
# COMPACT_ATOMS: atom_id res chain seq x y z
N MET A 1 3.52 -15.25 -4.15
CA MET A 1 2.98 -13.91 -4.51
C MET A 1 2.47 -13.26 -3.23
N LEU A 2 3.09 -12.14 -2.82
CA LEU A 2 2.54 -11.33 -1.72
C LEU A 2 1.19 -10.80 -2.22
N GLY A 3 0.09 -11.27 -1.63
CA GLY A 3 -1.25 -10.86 -2.04
C GLY A 3 -1.37 -9.34 -2.06
N ARG A 4 -2.06 -8.78 -3.07
CA ARG A 4 -2.22 -7.34 -3.25
C ARG A 4 -2.69 -6.72 -1.93
N TRP A 5 -1.85 -5.87 -1.36
CA TRP A 5 -2.23 -5.14 -0.17
C TRP A 5 -3.40 -4.21 -0.52
N PRO A 6 -4.43 -4.13 0.34
CA PRO A 6 -5.52 -3.20 0.11
C PRO A 6 -4.96 -1.78 0.07
N ASP A 7 -5.54 -0.95 -0.80
CA ASP A 7 -5.24 0.48 -0.84
C ASP A 7 -5.36 1.09 0.56
N ILE A 8 -4.32 1.81 1.00
CA ILE A 8 -4.20 2.32 2.37
C ILE A 8 -5.24 3.41 2.67
N ARG A 9 -5.66 4.19 1.67
CA ARG A 9 -6.71 5.21 1.80
C ARG A 9 -8.07 4.54 1.95
N LEU A 10 -8.34 3.51 1.14
CA LEU A 10 -9.55 2.69 1.29
C LEU A 10 -9.58 1.97 2.64
N LEU A 11 -8.43 1.53 3.15
CA LEU A 11 -8.33 0.88 4.45
C LEU A 11 -8.62 1.85 5.61
N ALA A 12 -8.09 3.08 5.54
CA ALA A 12 -8.33 4.13 6.53
C ALA A 12 -9.82 4.51 6.63
N GLY A 13 -10.50 4.64 5.49
CA GLY A 13 -11.93 4.97 5.41
C GLY A 13 -12.88 3.79 5.64
N ALA A 14 -12.38 2.57 5.80
CA ALA A 14 -13.23 1.39 5.89
C ALA A 14 -14.05 1.36 7.21
N PRO A 15 -15.27 0.80 7.19
CA PRO A 15 -16.03 0.55 8.41
C PRO A 15 -15.25 -0.37 9.36
N THR A 16 -15.13 0.01 10.63
CA THR A 16 -14.36 -0.72 11.67
C THR A 16 -14.73 -2.21 11.72
N ARG A 17 -16.03 -2.53 11.64
CA ARG A 17 -16.54 -3.92 11.57
C ARG A 17 -15.94 -4.76 10.44
N HIS A 18 -15.64 -4.16 9.29
CA HIS A 18 -15.05 -4.86 8.15
C HIS A 18 -13.58 -5.14 8.38
N VAL A 19 -12.85 -4.17 8.93
CA VAL A 19 -11.43 -4.32 9.30
C VAL A 19 -11.29 -5.40 10.38
N ASP A 20 -12.12 -5.36 11.43
CA ASP A 20 -12.12 -6.39 12.48
C ASP A 20 -12.48 -7.78 11.95
N ARG A 21 -13.44 -7.88 11.03
CA ARG A 21 -13.80 -9.16 10.40
C ARG A 21 -12.63 -9.72 9.59
N ARG A 22 -11.95 -8.88 8.81
CA ARG A 22 -10.81 -9.29 7.99
C ARG A 22 -9.61 -9.67 8.86
N HIS A 23 -9.31 -8.87 9.89
CA HIS A 23 -8.26 -9.15 10.85
C HIS A 23 -8.50 -10.50 11.56
N ARG A 24 -9.71 -10.75 12.08
CA ARG A 24 -10.04 -12.04 12.73
C ARG A 24 -9.99 -13.25 11.79
N ARG A 25 -10.23 -13.05 10.48
CA ARG A 25 -10.06 -14.11 9.47
C ARG A 25 -8.58 -14.41 9.21
N ALA A 26 -7.75 -13.37 9.10
CA ALA A 26 -6.31 -13.51 8.88
C ALA A 26 -5.56 -14.01 10.12
N HIS A 27 -6.04 -13.68 11.32
CA HIS A 27 -5.41 -14.03 12.60
C HIS A 27 -6.40 -14.74 13.53
N PRO A 28 -6.75 -16.02 13.27
CA PRO A 28 -7.71 -16.76 14.09
C PRO A 28 -7.32 -16.86 15.57
N ARG A 29 -6.01 -16.90 15.86
CA ARG A 29 -5.45 -16.95 17.21
C ARG A 29 -5.67 -15.66 18.01
N CYS A 30 -5.87 -14.54 17.33
CA CYS A 30 -6.04 -13.21 17.94
C CYS A 30 -7.51 -12.82 18.13
N ARG A 31 -8.46 -13.75 17.96
CA ARG A 31 -9.92 -13.49 18.03
C ARG A 31 -10.41 -12.83 19.32
N ARG A 32 -9.65 -12.95 20.42
CA ARG A 32 -10.01 -12.40 21.74
C ARG A 32 -9.49 -10.99 22.00
N HIS A 33 -8.67 -10.41 21.13
CA HIS A 33 -8.19 -9.03 21.30
C HIS A 33 -9.19 -8.05 20.68
N PRO A 34 -9.95 -7.28 21.48
CA PRO A 34 -10.73 -6.16 20.96
C PRO A 34 -9.80 -5.03 20.50
N GLY A 35 -10.26 -4.21 19.54
CA GLY A 35 -9.59 -2.97 19.15
C GLY A 35 -8.48 -2.99 18.07
N PRO A 36 -8.21 -4.08 17.31
CA PRO A 36 -7.16 -4.00 16.28
C PRO A 36 -7.58 -3.08 15.13
N ALA A 37 -8.87 -2.97 14.81
CA ALA A 37 -9.31 -2.14 13.69
C ALA A 37 -9.00 -0.65 13.87
N GLU A 38 -9.16 -0.09 15.05
CA GLU A 38 -8.85 1.33 15.26
C GLU A 38 -7.34 1.59 15.17
N ALA A 39 -6.51 0.74 15.77
CA ALA A 39 -5.04 0.85 15.61
C ALA A 39 -4.60 0.72 14.14
N ILE A 40 -5.19 -0.23 13.41
CA ILE A 40 -4.95 -0.41 11.97
C ILE A 40 -5.37 0.83 11.18
N LYS A 41 -6.54 1.40 11.48
CA LYS A 41 -7.05 2.59 10.80
C LYS A 41 -6.21 3.82 11.12
N THR A 42 -5.82 4.03 12.39
CA THR A 42 -4.90 5.11 12.78
C THR A 42 -3.58 5.02 12.04
N ALA A 43 -2.97 3.82 11.99
CA ALA A 43 -1.75 3.61 11.22
C ALA A 43 -1.96 3.86 9.72
N ALA A 44 -3.06 3.36 9.14
CA ALA A 44 -3.38 3.56 7.74
C ALA A 44 -3.59 5.05 7.40
N THR A 45 -4.28 5.80 8.24
CA THR A 45 -4.45 7.25 8.10
C THR A 45 -3.11 7.99 8.19
N GLY A 46 -2.29 7.65 9.17
CA GLY A 46 -0.95 8.25 9.33
C GLY A 46 -0.07 7.99 8.11
N TRP A 47 -0.07 6.76 7.59
CA TRP A 47 0.66 6.42 6.36
C TRP A 47 0.09 7.10 5.12
N ALA A 48 -1.23 7.17 4.98
CA ALA A 48 -1.86 7.86 3.87
C ALA A 48 -1.52 9.35 3.86
N ALA A 49 -1.60 10.01 5.01
CA ALA A 49 -1.23 11.41 5.17
C ALA A 49 0.28 11.65 4.99
N PHE A 50 1.12 10.73 5.48
CA PHE A 50 2.57 10.83 5.30
C PHE A 50 2.95 10.84 3.83
N TRP A 51 2.37 9.94 3.02
CA TRP A 51 2.68 9.85 1.60
C TRP A 51 1.97 10.91 0.74
N ASP A 52 0.92 11.55 1.26
CA ASP A 52 0.19 12.59 0.55
C ASP A 52 1.10 13.80 0.28
N GLY A 53 1.37 14.08 -0.98
CA GLY A 53 2.30 15.16 -1.39
C GLY A 53 3.79 14.88 -1.12
N HIS A 54 4.15 13.78 -0.46
CA HIS A 54 5.55 13.37 -0.24
C HIS A 54 6.10 12.52 -1.38
N LEU A 55 5.21 11.85 -2.12
CA LEU A 55 5.57 11.09 -3.31
C LEU A 55 4.68 11.53 -4.46
N ASP A 56 5.27 12.28 -5.39
CA ASP A 56 4.64 12.57 -6.67
C ASP A 56 4.72 11.30 -7.52
N LEU A 57 3.63 10.52 -7.52
CA LEU A 57 3.55 9.26 -8.24
C LEU A 57 3.57 9.46 -9.76
N ASP A 58 3.14 10.63 -10.25
CA ASP A 58 3.16 10.94 -11.68
C ASP A 58 4.59 11.26 -12.11
N ALA A 59 5.31 12.09 -11.33
CA ALA A 59 6.74 12.33 -11.54
C ALA A 59 7.55 11.03 -11.44
N LEU A 60 7.28 10.19 -10.43
CA LEU A 60 7.96 8.90 -10.29
C LEU A 60 7.67 7.96 -11.47
N ALA A 61 6.43 7.94 -11.98
CA ALA A 61 6.09 7.10 -13.12
C ALA A 61 6.82 7.54 -14.40
N VAL A 62 6.97 8.84 -14.62
CA VAL A 62 7.78 9.39 -15.71
C VAL A 62 9.24 8.98 -15.56
N ASP A 63 9.85 9.27 -14.41
CA ASP A 63 11.28 8.99 -14.15
C ASP A 63 11.60 7.49 -14.29
N VAL A 64 10.73 6.62 -13.78
CA VAL A 64 10.86 5.16 -13.95
C VAL A 64 10.72 4.74 -15.41
N THR A 65 9.79 5.34 -16.16
CA THR A 65 9.59 5.00 -17.58
C THR A 65 10.79 5.43 -18.43
N GLU A 66 11.35 6.61 -18.16
CA GLU A 66 12.56 7.11 -18.81
C GLU A 66 13.75 6.19 -18.51
N HIS A 67 14.01 5.88 -17.23
CA HIS A 67 15.10 4.97 -16.85
C HIS A 67 14.96 3.57 -17.47
N LEU A 68 13.73 3.04 -17.55
CA LEU A 68 13.49 1.75 -18.19
C LEU A 68 13.71 1.79 -19.71
N SER A 69 13.42 2.92 -20.34
CA SER A 69 13.66 3.13 -21.77
C SER A 69 15.16 3.22 -22.05
N ASP A 70 15.91 3.99 -21.26
CA ASP A 70 17.37 4.10 -21.36
C ASP A 70 18.06 2.75 -21.21
N LEU A 71 17.65 1.93 -20.22
CA LEU A 71 18.18 0.57 -20.03
C LEU A 71 17.87 -0.37 -21.21
N THR A 72 16.77 -0.12 -21.92
CA THR A 72 16.38 -0.90 -23.10
C THR A 72 17.22 -0.48 -24.31
N ASP A 73 17.44 0.82 -24.50
CA ASP A 73 18.24 1.37 -25.59
C ASP A 73 19.73 1.02 -25.43
N ASP A 74 20.28 1.11 -24.22
CA ASP A 74 21.65 0.66 -23.90
C ASP A 74 21.86 -0.84 -24.18
N ARG A 75 20.82 -1.65 -23.94
CA ARG A 75 20.84 -3.07 -24.28
C ARG A 75 20.83 -3.30 -25.78
N CYS A 76 20.09 -2.51 -26.55
CA CYS A 76 20.04 -2.60 -28.01
C CYS A 76 21.33 -2.10 -28.67
N ALA A 77 21.99 -1.08 -28.12
CA ALA A 77 23.23 -0.51 -28.64
C ALA A 77 24.48 -1.41 -28.42
N ARG A 78 24.36 -2.45 -27.59
CA ARG A 78 25.45 -3.39 -27.26
C ARG A 78 25.51 -4.63 -28.17
N TRP A 79 24.63 -4.73 -29.16
CA TRP A 79 24.61 -5.77 -30.21
C TRP A 79 24.89 -5.16 -31.59
#